data_AF-A0A924ZUM5-F1
#
_entry.id   AF-A0A924ZUM5-F1
#
_cell.length_a   1.000
_cell.length_b   1.000
_cell.length_c   1.000
_cell.angle_alpha   90.00
_cell.angle_beta   90.00
_cell.angle_gamma   90.00
#
_symmetry.space_group_name_H-M   'P 1'
#
loop_
_entity.id
_entity.type
_entity.pdbx_description
1 polymer ?
#
loop_
_entity_poly.entity_id
_entity_poly.type
_entity_poly.pdbx_seq_one_letter_code
_entity_poly.pdbx_strand_id
1 'polypeptide(L)'
;MNKALLFKALQRRNRYRNPDHRLELTESNIFSKSELLQAALYIDKLQAAGIKYTYPGDENYPMAFYKMIEPPLFFEFIGQPCWKQFDLISVVGSRDCHDLTTQWINTQLIAFLKLDEIGLVSGGALGVDLKSHVAALRSGRPTIVVLPSGLAEIYPKDIKYLVAEIINAGGAVISEFEQHQKIHKSFFYFRNRLIASLGRVCLVVQAGIKSGTMLTVHHALQNGRPVVTIPAHPGLNEFTGNIKLINEGATSVTDCVSLYDFWRGESWSGY
;
A
#
# COMPACT_ATOMS: atom_id res chain seq x y z
N MET A 1 -5.84 17.62 23.96
CA MET A 1 -6.52 18.10 22.74
C MET A 1 -6.42 17.01 21.68
N ASN A 2 -7.49 16.72 20.93
CA ASN A 2 -7.55 15.53 20.07
C ASN A 2 -6.83 15.77 18.73
N LYS A 3 -5.58 15.33 18.58
CA LYS A 3 -4.79 15.46 17.34
C LYS A 3 -5.50 14.85 16.12
N ALA A 4 -6.24 13.75 16.31
CA ALA A 4 -7.00 13.11 15.23
C ALA A 4 -7.98 14.08 14.57
N LEU A 5 -8.61 14.96 15.37
CA LEU A 5 -9.56 15.96 14.89
C LEU A 5 -8.91 16.95 13.92
N LEU A 6 -7.75 17.49 14.29
CA LEU A 6 -7.02 18.46 13.48
C LEU A 6 -6.56 17.85 12.16
N PHE A 7 -6.01 16.64 12.22
CA PHE A 7 -5.56 15.93 11.03
C PHE A 7 -6.70 15.57 10.09
N LYS A 8 -7.85 15.15 10.62
CA LYS A 8 -9.03 14.89 9.80
C LYS A 8 -9.57 16.17 9.14
N ALA A 9 -9.62 17.27 9.87
CA ALA A 9 -10.02 18.57 9.32
C ALA A 9 -9.06 19.02 8.19
N LEU A 10 -7.76 18.87 8.40
CA LEU A 10 -6.75 19.19 7.38
C LEU A 10 -6.85 18.30 6.14
N GLN A 11 -7.04 16.99 6.35
CA GLN A 11 -7.19 16.02 5.27
C GLN A 11 -8.33 16.42 4.33
N ARG A 12 -9.48 16.84 4.89
CA ARG A 12 -10.64 17.31 4.11
C ARG A 12 -10.36 18.57 3.33
N ARG A 13 -9.78 19.58 3.99
CA ARG A 13 -9.40 20.85 3.36
C ARG A 13 -8.47 20.63 2.17
N ASN A 14 -7.48 19.75 2.35
CA ASN A 14 -6.47 19.47 1.33
C ASN A 14 -6.89 18.38 0.34
N ARG A 15 -8.10 17.82 0.44
CA ARG A 15 -8.59 16.74 -0.41
C ARG A 15 -7.59 15.57 -0.49
N TYR A 16 -7.19 15.05 0.68
CA TYR A 16 -6.25 13.93 0.85
C TYR A 16 -4.77 14.22 0.50
N ARG A 17 -4.43 15.45 0.07
CA ARG A 17 -3.05 15.84 -0.23
C ARG A 17 -2.32 16.31 1.02
N ASN A 18 -1.00 16.14 1.01
CA ASN A 18 -0.13 16.69 2.05
C ASN A 18 1.18 17.22 1.44
N PRO A 19 1.10 18.23 0.54
CA PRO A 19 2.25 18.68 -0.24
C PRO A 19 3.35 19.31 0.63
N ASP A 20 2.97 19.82 1.81
CA ASP A 20 3.90 20.46 2.74
C ASP A 20 4.47 19.49 3.78
N HIS A 21 4.30 18.18 3.60
CA HIS A 21 4.82 17.15 4.52
C HIS A 21 4.43 17.39 5.99
N ARG A 22 3.18 17.74 6.27
CA ARG A 22 2.74 18.08 7.63
C ARG A 22 2.58 16.82 8.47
N LEU A 23 3.37 16.72 9.53
CA LEU A 23 3.36 15.63 10.51
C LEU A 23 3.01 16.11 11.93
N GLU A 24 2.96 17.42 12.16
CA GLU A 24 2.56 18.04 13.42
C GLU A 24 1.61 19.21 13.17
N LEU A 25 0.65 19.42 14.06
CA LEU A 25 -0.36 20.47 13.95
C LEU A 25 -0.65 21.10 15.32
N THR A 26 -0.86 22.41 15.32
CA THR A 26 -1.31 23.19 16.48
C THR A 26 -2.62 23.93 16.17
N GLU A 27 -3.37 24.29 17.22
CA GLU A 27 -4.73 24.85 17.09
C GLU A 27 -4.76 26.32 16.64
N SER A 28 -3.66 27.04 16.80
CA SER A 28 -3.61 28.48 17.10
C SER A 28 -3.96 29.43 15.95
N ASN A 29 -4.71 28.99 14.92
CA ASN A 29 -5.56 29.76 13.98
C ASN A 29 -5.82 28.99 12.66
N ILE A 30 -5.65 27.66 12.62
CA ILE A 30 -5.67 26.91 11.34
C ILE A 30 -7.09 26.56 10.88
N PHE A 31 -8.04 26.25 11.79
CA PHE A 31 -9.35 25.70 11.43
C PHE A 31 -10.53 26.52 11.95
N SER A 32 -11.58 26.59 11.16
CA SER A 32 -12.87 27.13 11.60
C SER A 32 -13.60 26.15 12.55
N LYS A 33 -14.51 26.67 13.38
CA LYS A 33 -15.39 25.84 14.22
C LYS A 33 -16.17 24.80 13.41
N SER A 34 -16.60 25.16 12.19
CA SER A 34 -17.35 24.27 11.30
C SER A 34 -16.51 23.07 10.84
N GLU A 35 -15.26 23.29 10.45
CA GLU A 35 -14.36 22.21 10.02
C GLU A 35 -14.08 21.22 11.14
N LEU A 36 -13.82 21.73 12.36
CA LEU A 36 -13.62 20.91 13.54
C LEU A 36 -14.89 20.12 13.88
N LEU A 37 -16.07 20.74 13.86
CA LEU A 37 -17.33 20.05 14.11
C LEU A 37 -17.57 18.91 13.10
N GLN A 38 -17.36 19.16 11.81
CA GLN A 38 -17.51 18.12 10.79
C GLN A 38 -16.53 16.96 11.00
N ALA A 39 -15.29 17.26 11.36
CA ALA A 39 -14.27 16.24 11.63
C ALA A 39 -14.64 15.38 12.86
N ALA A 40 -15.15 16.01 13.93
CA ALA A 40 -15.59 15.31 15.14
C ALA A 40 -16.74 14.36 14.82
N LEU A 41 -17.80 14.86 14.16
CA LEU A 41 -18.95 14.05 13.74
C LEU A 41 -18.56 12.86 12.87
N TYR A 42 -17.47 12.97 12.10
CA TYR A 42 -16.98 11.88 11.28
C TYR A 42 -16.23 10.84 12.08
N ILE A 43 -15.37 11.26 13.00
CA ILE A 43 -14.67 10.35 13.93
C ILE A 43 -15.67 9.56 14.77
N ASP A 44 -16.73 10.22 15.26
CA ASP A 44 -17.80 9.55 16.02
C ASP A 44 -18.48 8.46 15.18
N LYS A 45 -18.71 8.70 13.87
CA LYS A 45 -19.25 7.70 12.95
C LYS A 45 -18.31 6.51 12.76
N LEU A 46 -17.00 6.75 12.63
CA LEU A 46 -16.01 5.66 12.53
C LEU A 46 -16.01 4.80 13.78
N GLN A 47 -16.03 5.43 14.96
CA GLN A 47 -16.08 4.73 16.24
C GLN A 47 -17.37 3.91 16.39
N ALA A 48 -18.53 4.47 16.04
CA ALA A 48 -19.80 3.76 16.05
C ALA A 48 -19.83 2.57 15.08
N ALA A 49 -19.08 2.65 13.97
CA ALA A 49 -18.93 1.56 13.00
C ALA A 49 -17.81 0.55 13.37
N GLY A 50 -17.09 0.75 14.48
CA GLY A 50 -15.95 -0.07 14.86
C GLY A 50 -14.76 0.03 13.90
N ILE A 51 -14.70 1.09 13.08
CA ILE A 51 -13.62 1.35 12.13
C ILE A 51 -12.49 2.08 12.86
N LYS A 52 -11.29 1.53 12.76
CA LYS A 52 -10.09 2.14 13.32
C LYS A 52 -9.56 3.21 12.36
N TYR A 53 -8.84 4.17 12.90
CA TYR A 53 -8.17 5.19 12.12
C TYR A 53 -6.82 5.53 12.76
N THR A 54 -5.97 6.18 11.99
CA THR A 54 -4.68 6.67 12.47
C THR A 54 -4.27 7.93 11.72
N TYR A 55 -3.28 8.64 12.25
CA TYR A 55 -2.82 9.96 11.81
C TYR A 55 -1.38 10.19 12.31
N PRO A 56 -0.62 11.16 11.76
CA PRO A 56 0.75 11.41 12.22
C PRO A 56 0.84 11.59 13.74
N GLY A 57 1.70 10.79 14.38
CA GLY A 57 1.91 10.76 15.83
C GLY A 57 1.00 9.82 16.61
N ASP A 58 0.06 9.14 15.95
CA ASP A 58 -0.70 8.02 16.53
C ASP A 58 0.14 6.73 16.54
N GLU A 59 -0.04 5.88 17.55
CA GLU A 59 0.77 4.65 17.71
C GLU A 59 0.58 3.61 16.61
N ASN A 60 -0.48 3.73 15.81
CA ASN A 60 -0.74 2.85 14.68
C ASN A 60 -0.35 3.47 13.34
N TYR A 61 0.22 4.68 13.34
CA TYR A 61 0.67 5.33 12.12
C TYR A 61 1.95 4.66 11.62
N PRO A 62 1.99 4.16 10.37
CA PRO A 62 3.16 3.45 9.84
C PRO A 62 4.39 4.35 9.83
N MET A 63 5.47 3.87 10.45
CA MET A 63 6.75 4.59 10.44
C MET A 63 7.26 4.87 9.00
N ALA A 64 6.94 3.97 8.08
CA ALA A 64 7.26 4.09 6.67
C ALA A 64 6.68 5.34 6.00
N PHE A 65 5.59 5.89 6.53
CA PHE A 65 4.92 7.08 5.98
C PHE A 65 5.60 8.40 6.34
N TYR A 66 6.37 8.45 7.43
CA TYR A 66 7.15 9.63 7.78
C TYR A 66 8.22 10.00 6.74
N LYS A 67 8.61 9.06 5.88
CA LYS A 67 9.59 9.30 4.79
C LYS A 67 8.92 9.63 3.45
N MET A 68 7.59 9.67 3.37
CA MET A 68 6.87 10.00 2.13
C MET A 68 7.00 11.48 1.80
N ILE A 69 7.02 11.82 0.51
CA ILE A 69 6.88 13.22 0.07
C ILE A 69 5.53 13.79 0.56
N GLU A 70 4.44 13.04 0.36
CA GLU A 70 3.10 13.40 0.85
C GLU A 70 2.53 12.31 1.77
N PRO A 71 2.82 12.35 3.08
CA PRO A 71 2.29 11.40 4.04
C PRO A 71 0.77 11.54 4.18
N PRO A 72 0.02 10.44 4.36
CA PRO A 72 -1.40 10.52 4.72
C PRO A 72 -1.60 11.35 5.97
N LEU A 73 -2.47 12.35 5.90
CA LEU A 73 -2.85 13.13 7.07
C LEU A 73 -3.73 12.33 8.03
N PHE A 74 -4.56 11.44 7.49
CA PHE A 74 -5.48 10.60 8.23
C PHE A 74 -5.82 9.41 7.33
N PHE A 75 -5.94 8.21 7.88
CA PHE A 75 -6.49 7.08 7.12
C PHE A 75 -7.20 6.09 8.05
N GLU A 76 -8.11 5.34 7.46
CA GLU A 76 -8.98 4.37 8.12
C GLU A 76 -8.50 2.96 7.82
N PHE A 77 -8.73 2.04 8.75
CA PHE A 77 -8.43 0.64 8.54
C PHE A 77 -9.36 -0.31 9.31
N ILE A 78 -9.50 -1.51 8.76
CA ILE A 78 -10.08 -2.69 9.43
C ILE A 78 -9.03 -3.79 9.50
N GLY A 79 -9.10 -4.63 10.53
CA GLY A 79 -8.09 -5.65 10.83
C GLY A 79 -7.04 -5.18 11.83
N GLN A 80 -5.81 -5.70 11.69
CA GLN A 80 -4.70 -5.44 12.59
C GLN A 80 -3.62 -4.57 11.93
N PRO A 81 -2.97 -3.65 12.68
CA PRO A 81 -1.86 -2.84 12.17
C PRO A 81 -0.58 -3.69 12.05
N CYS A 82 -0.59 -4.71 11.20
CA CYS A 82 0.49 -5.69 11.07
C CYS A 82 1.82 -5.06 10.62
N TRP A 83 1.79 -3.85 10.05
CA TRP A 83 2.97 -3.04 9.76
C TRP A 83 3.77 -2.61 11.00
N LYS A 84 3.27 -2.84 12.22
CA LYS A 84 4.01 -2.65 13.47
C LYS A 84 4.91 -3.84 13.82
N GLN A 85 4.65 -5.01 13.23
CA GLN A 85 5.30 -6.28 13.57
C GLN A 85 6.05 -6.88 12.38
N PHE A 86 5.59 -6.59 11.16
CA PHE A 86 6.14 -7.14 9.93
C PHE A 86 6.65 -6.01 9.06
N ASP A 87 7.87 -6.17 8.55
CA ASP A 87 8.30 -5.41 7.39
C ASP A 87 7.53 -5.88 6.16
N LEU A 88 7.18 -4.96 5.28
CA LEU A 88 6.29 -5.25 4.15
C LEU A 88 7.06 -5.21 2.84
N ILE A 89 6.72 -6.11 1.92
CA ILE A 89 7.06 -5.97 0.50
C ILE A 89 5.85 -5.44 -0.26
N SER A 90 6.04 -4.42 -1.09
CA SER A 90 5.00 -3.96 -2.01
C SER A 90 5.06 -4.80 -3.27
N VAL A 91 3.97 -5.50 -3.60
CA VAL A 91 3.91 -6.33 -4.80
C VAL A 91 2.86 -5.79 -5.75
N VAL A 92 3.30 -5.44 -6.96
CA VAL A 92 2.43 -4.82 -7.96
C VAL A 92 2.65 -5.41 -9.34
N GLY A 93 1.61 -5.33 -10.17
CA GLY A 93 1.72 -5.80 -11.55
C GLY A 93 0.42 -5.74 -12.32
N SER A 94 0.42 -6.44 -13.46
CA SER A 94 -0.67 -6.45 -14.41
C SER A 94 -1.95 -7.00 -13.82
N ARG A 95 -3.09 -6.46 -14.27
CA ARG A 95 -4.42 -7.00 -13.99
C ARG A 95 -4.71 -8.29 -14.76
N ASP A 96 -3.97 -8.49 -15.84
CA ASP A 96 -4.01 -9.68 -16.67
C ASP A 96 -2.67 -10.41 -16.57
N CYS A 97 -2.65 -11.55 -15.89
CA CYS A 97 -1.43 -12.26 -15.54
C CYS A 97 -1.10 -13.30 -16.60
N HIS A 98 0.12 -13.24 -17.10
CA HIS A 98 0.73 -14.34 -17.82
C HIS A 98 0.90 -15.56 -16.91
N ASP A 99 0.93 -16.77 -17.45
CA ASP A 99 1.07 -18.00 -16.66
C ASP A 99 2.37 -18.04 -15.87
N LEU A 100 3.47 -17.59 -16.48
CA LEU A 100 4.78 -17.43 -15.81
C LEU A 100 4.70 -16.53 -14.57
N THR A 101 3.94 -15.43 -14.64
CA THR A 101 3.69 -14.52 -13.50
C THR A 101 2.96 -15.25 -12.38
N THR A 102 1.93 -16.01 -12.73
CA THR A 102 1.16 -16.81 -11.77
C THR A 102 2.02 -17.90 -11.13
N GLN A 103 2.86 -18.57 -11.92
CA GLN A 103 3.81 -19.58 -11.44
C GLN A 103 4.82 -18.95 -10.47
N TRP A 104 5.42 -17.82 -10.82
CA TRP A 104 6.41 -17.14 -9.98
C TRP A 104 5.81 -16.71 -8.64
N ILE A 105 4.61 -16.13 -8.63
CA ILE A 105 3.90 -15.76 -7.40
C ILE A 105 3.62 -17.01 -6.53
N ASN A 106 3.16 -18.10 -7.14
CA ASN A 106 2.83 -19.33 -6.39
C ASN A 106 4.04 -20.13 -5.92
N THR A 107 5.25 -19.78 -6.36
CA THR A 107 6.48 -20.51 -6.01
C THR A 107 7.46 -19.60 -5.28
N GLN A 108 8.06 -18.66 -6.00
CA GLN A 108 9.14 -17.80 -5.53
C GLN A 108 8.64 -16.79 -4.48
N LEU A 109 7.50 -16.13 -4.71
CA LEU A 109 6.98 -15.18 -3.72
C LEU A 109 6.58 -15.88 -2.41
N ILE A 110 5.92 -17.03 -2.49
CA ILE A 110 5.56 -17.83 -1.30
C ILE A 110 6.81 -18.25 -0.55
N ALA A 111 7.85 -18.75 -1.25
CA ALA A 111 9.09 -19.15 -0.63
C ALA A 111 9.77 -17.96 0.05
N PHE A 112 9.87 -16.81 -0.62
CA PHE A 112 10.43 -15.57 -0.07
C PHE A 112 9.73 -15.13 1.22
N LEU A 113 8.39 -15.06 1.20
CA LEU A 113 7.61 -14.65 2.37
C LEU A 113 7.81 -15.59 3.58
N LYS A 114 8.24 -16.83 3.38
CA LYS A 114 8.51 -17.78 4.47
C LYS A 114 9.90 -17.62 5.09
N LEU A 115 10.83 -16.91 4.44
CA LEU A 115 12.22 -16.81 4.89
C LEU A 115 12.40 -15.94 6.13
N ASP A 116 11.50 -14.98 6.39
CA ASP A 116 11.62 -14.01 7.48
C ASP A 116 10.23 -13.43 7.83
N GLU A 117 10.14 -12.54 8.82
CA GLU A 117 8.91 -11.85 9.25
C GLU A 117 8.47 -10.77 8.23
N ILE A 118 8.18 -11.24 7.01
CA ILE A 118 7.83 -10.41 5.87
C ILE A 118 6.33 -10.52 5.61
N GLY A 119 5.65 -9.38 5.69
CA GLY A 119 4.27 -9.22 5.22
C GLY A 119 4.21 -8.65 3.81
N LEU A 120 3.01 -8.53 3.26
CA LEU A 120 2.81 -8.08 1.89
C LEU A 120 1.80 -6.93 1.82
N VAL A 121 2.07 -5.90 1.02
CA VAL A 121 1.11 -4.84 0.71
C VAL A 121 0.83 -4.76 -0.79
N SER A 122 -0.44 -4.63 -1.15
CA SER A 122 -0.87 -4.43 -2.53
C SER A 122 -2.25 -3.75 -2.62
N GLY A 123 -2.76 -3.56 -3.83
CA GLY A 123 -3.96 -2.77 -4.09
C GLY A 123 -5.27 -3.54 -4.19
N GLY A 124 -5.24 -4.87 -4.10
CA GLY A 124 -6.42 -5.72 -4.28
C GLY A 124 -7.02 -5.71 -5.69
N ALA A 125 -6.33 -5.17 -6.71
CA ALA A 125 -6.80 -5.29 -8.09
C ALA A 125 -6.78 -6.76 -8.57
N LEU A 126 -7.46 -7.06 -9.67
CA LEU A 126 -7.30 -8.36 -10.34
C LEU A 126 -5.83 -8.58 -10.75
N GLY A 127 -5.50 -9.83 -11.08
CA GLY A 127 -4.16 -10.19 -11.54
C GLY A 127 -3.15 -10.28 -10.40
N VAL A 128 -2.03 -9.55 -10.53
CA VAL A 128 -0.87 -9.67 -9.64
C VAL A 128 -1.24 -9.34 -8.20
N ASP A 129 -1.93 -8.23 -7.95
CA ASP A 129 -2.32 -7.80 -6.61
C ASP A 129 -3.10 -8.91 -5.88
N LEU A 130 -4.19 -9.41 -6.48
CA LEU A 130 -5.02 -10.47 -5.92
C LEU A 130 -4.24 -11.76 -5.65
N LYS A 131 -3.45 -12.22 -6.64
CA LYS A 131 -2.64 -13.45 -6.51
C LYS A 131 -1.58 -13.31 -5.43
N SER A 132 -1.03 -12.11 -5.25
CA SER A 132 -0.02 -11.83 -4.22
C SER A 132 -0.61 -11.86 -2.82
N HIS A 133 -1.82 -11.33 -2.61
CA HIS A 133 -2.53 -11.47 -1.35
C HIS A 133 -2.81 -12.95 -1.01
N VAL A 134 -3.28 -13.72 -1.99
CA VAL A 134 -3.51 -15.17 -1.80
C VAL A 134 -2.19 -15.90 -1.50
N ALA A 135 -1.09 -15.54 -2.16
CA ALA A 135 0.23 -16.09 -1.87
C ALA A 135 0.68 -15.79 -0.43
N ALA A 136 0.45 -14.58 0.08
CA ALA A 136 0.75 -14.21 1.47
C ALA A 136 -0.08 -15.03 2.47
N LEU A 137 -1.38 -15.22 2.21
CA LEU A 137 -2.21 -16.07 3.06
C LEU A 137 -1.72 -17.53 3.06
N ARG A 138 -1.35 -18.06 1.89
CA ARG A 138 -0.81 -19.44 1.76
C ARG A 138 0.57 -19.60 2.40
N SER A 139 1.34 -18.52 2.55
CA SER A 139 2.61 -18.54 3.28
C SER A 139 2.44 -18.37 4.79
N GLY A 140 1.23 -18.08 5.28
CA GLY A 140 0.96 -17.80 6.69
C GLY A 140 1.45 -16.42 7.11
N ARG A 141 1.56 -15.46 6.17
CA ARG A 141 2.02 -14.09 6.43
C ARG A 141 0.88 -13.09 6.28
N PRO A 142 0.87 -12.02 7.10
CA PRO A 142 -0.16 -11.00 7.00
C PRO A 142 -0.03 -10.19 5.71
N THR A 143 -1.16 -9.67 5.23
CA THR A 143 -1.17 -8.83 4.05
C THR A 143 -2.12 -7.64 4.18
N ILE A 144 -1.84 -6.56 3.46
CA ILE A 144 -2.56 -5.29 3.51
C ILE A 144 -3.10 -4.93 2.14
N VAL A 145 -4.42 -4.76 2.04
CA VAL A 145 -5.09 -4.21 0.85
C VAL A 145 -5.24 -2.70 1.02
N VAL A 146 -4.76 -1.93 0.05
CA VAL A 146 -4.94 -0.47 0.02
C VAL A 146 -6.02 -0.10 -1.00
N LEU A 147 -7.17 0.41 -0.54
CA LEU A 147 -8.33 0.65 -1.40
C LEU A 147 -8.28 2.00 -2.13
N PRO A 148 -8.70 2.07 -3.40
CA PRO A 148 -8.94 3.31 -4.14
C PRO A 148 -10.34 3.91 -3.87
N SER A 149 -10.97 3.54 -2.75
CA SER A 149 -12.35 3.85 -2.35
C SER A 149 -12.47 3.77 -0.83
N GLY A 150 -13.59 4.22 -0.27
CA GLY A 150 -13.88 4.06 1.15
C GLY A 150 -14.02 2.59 1.58
N LEU A 151 -13.85 2.31 2.87
CA LEU A 151 -13.89 0.95 3.42
C LEU A 151 -15.25 0.24 3.27
N ALA A 152 -16.36 0.97 3.11
CA ALA A 152 -17.66 0.38 2.80
C ALA A 152 -17.87 0.12 1.29
N GLU A 153 -16.97 0.62 0.43
CA GLU A 153 -17.04 0.54 -1.03
C GLU A 153 -15.91 -0.34 -1.59
N ILE A 154 -15.77 -1.56 -1.04
CA ILE A 154 -14.73 -2.52 -1.45
C ILE A 154 -14.81 -2.77 -2.96
N TYR A 155 -13.66 -2.58 -3.63
CA TYR A 155 -13.50 -2.78 -5.07
C TYR A 155 -12.19 -3.54 -5.38
N PRO A 156 -12.21 -4.54 -6.28
CA PRO A 156 -13.39 -5.08 -6.97
C PRO A 156 -14.36 -5.77 -6.01
N LYS A 157 -15.65 -5.83 -6.32
CA LYS A 157 -16.66 -6.39 -5.39
C LYS A 157 -16.37 -7.86 -5.01
N ASP A 158 -15.70 -8.56 -5.92
CA ASP A 158 -15.40 -9.99 -5.78
C ASP A 158 -14.34 -10.27 -4.71
N ILE A 159 -13.57 -9.27 -4.23
CA ILE A 159 -12.53 -9.51 -3.21
C ILE A 159 -13.08 -9.51 -1.77
N LYS A 160 -14.39 -9.40 -1.56
CA LYS A 160 -14.98 -9.36 -0.21
C LYS A 160 -14.66 -10.60 0.63
N TYR A 161 -14.66 -11.79 0.01
CA TYR A 161 -14.27 -13.03 0.70
C TYR A 161 -12.81 -12.96 1.15
N LEU A 162 -11.93 -12.50 0.25
CA LEU A 162 -10.51 -12.38 0.52
C LEU A 162 -10.24 -11.37 1.63
N VAL A 163 -10.97 -10.25 1.67
CA VAL A 163 -10.85 -9.27 2.76
C VAL A 163 -11.11 -9.92 4.13
N ALA A 164 -12.12 -10.79 4.23
CA ALA A 164 -12.39 -11.51 5.47
C ALA A 164 -11.24 -12.46 5.84
N GLU A 165 -10.70 -13.21 4.88
CA GLU A 165 -9.54 -14.07 5.09
C GLU A 165 -8.30 -13.29 5.54
N ILE A 166 -8.05 -12.13 4.92
CA ILE A 166 -6.95 -11.23 5.27
C ILE A 166 -7.06 -10.77 6.72
N ILE A 167 -8.25 -10.32 7.14
CA ILE A 167 -8.48 -9.85 8.51
C ILE A 167 -8.28 -11.01 9.51
N ASN A 168 -8.82 -12.19 9.20
CA ASN A 168 -8.69 -13.37 10.05
C ASN A 168 -7.23 -13.84 10.19
N ALA A 169 -6.42 -13.67 9.14
CA ALA A 169 -5.00 -13.97 9.14
C ALA A 169 -4.12 -12.87 9.78
N GLY A 170 -4.73 -11.87 10.42
CA GLY A 170 -4.01 -10.78 11.09
C GLY A 170 -3.51 -9.67 10.16
N GLY A 171 -4.02 -9.60 8.93
CA GLY A 171 -3.78 -8.51 8.00
C GLY A 171 -4.74 -7.32 8.18
N ALA A 172 -4.76 -6.43 7.19
CA ALA A 172 -5.62 -5.25 7.20
C ALA A 172 -6.12 -4.82 5.82
N VAL A 173 -7.18 -4.01 5.83
CA VAL A 173 -7.60 -3.21 4.68
C VAL A 173 -7.58 -1.75 5.09
N ILE A 174 -6.91 -0.91 4.30
CA ILE A 174 -6.72 0.51 4.60
C ILE A 174 -7.28 1.40 3.49
N SER A 175 -7.73 2.60 3.86
CA SER A 175 -8.17 3.63 2.92
C SER A 175 -7.97 5.04 3.47
N GLU A 176 -7.55 5.97 2.61
CA GLU A 176 -7.57 7.40 2.92
C GLU A 176 -8.91 8.07 2.63
N PHE A 177 -9.80 7.40 1.90
CA PHE A 177 -11.06 7.95 1.45
C PHE A 177 -12.15 7.75 2.50
N GLU A 178 -13.10 8.68 2.56
CA GLU A 178 -14.22 8.53 3.49
C GLU A 178 -14.96 7.21 3.27
N GLN A 179 -15.39 6.55 4.34
CA GLN A 179 -16.08 5.25 4.38
C GLN A 179 -16.97 4.89 3.16
N HIS A 180 -17.83 5.80 2.68
CA HIS A 180 -18.76 5.57 1.54
C HIS A 180 -18.33 6.23 0.23
N GLN A 181 -17.09 6.71 0.14
CA GLN A 181 -16.55 7.35 -1.05
C GLN A 181 -16.39 6.31 -2.16
N LYS A 182 -17.18 6.48 -3.22
CA LYS A 182 -17.10 5.64 -4.42
C LYS A 182 -15.78 5.83 -5.15
N ILE A 183 -15.35 4.77 -5.82
CA ILE A 183 -14.14 4.73 -6.63
C ILE A 183 -14.14 5.79 -7.73
N HIS A 184 -12.99 6.44 -7.93
CA HIS A 184 -12.74 7.35 -9.04
C HIS A 184 -11.37 7.06 -9.66
N LYS A 185 -11.19 7.34 -10.96
CA LYS A 185 -9.93 7.01 -11.67
C LYS A 185 -8.70 7.66 -11.02
N SER A 186 -8.83 8.91 -10.56
CA SER A 186 -7.73 9.63 -9.87
C SER A 186 -7.37 9.02 -8.51
N PHE A 187 -8.25 8.26 -7.88
CA PHE A 187 -7.99 7.67 -6.56
C PHE A 187 -6.97 6.53 -6.61
N PHE A 188 -6.84 5.85 -7.75
CA PHE A 188 -5.75 4.89 -7.95
C PHE A 188 -4.37 5.58 -7.84
N TYR A 189 -4.23 6.78 -8.38
CA TYR A 189 -2.97 7.54 -8.27
C TYR A 189 -2.66 7.88 -6.81
N PHE A 190 -3.63 8.47 -6.09
CA PHE A 190 -3.43 8.80 -4.66
C PHE A 190 -3.15 7.59 -3.79
N ARG A 191 -3.84 6.48 -4.05
CA ARG A 191 -3.64 5.25 -3.28
C ARG A 191 -2.29 4.59 -3.56
N ASN A 192 -1.77 4.67 -4.78
CA ASN A 192 -0.54 3.96 -5.15
C ASN A 192 0.68 4.47 -4.39
N ARG A 193 0.72 5.74 -3.96
CA ARG A 193 1.81 6.23 -3.07
C ARG A 193 1.84 5.52 -1.72
N LEU A 194 0.70 5.08 -1.18
CA LEU A 194 0.66 4.34 0.09
C LEU A 194 1.22 2.92 -0.11
N ILE A 195 0.79 2.23 -1.17
CA ILE A 195 1.32 0.89 -1.50
C ILE A 195 2.83 0.98 -1.65
N ALA A 196 3.31 1.90 -2.49
CA ALA A 196 4.72 2.07 -2.74
C ALA A 196 5.52 2.31 -1.46
N SER A 197 4.97 3.08 -0.52
CA SER A 197 5.70 3.53 0.67
C SER A 197 5.60 2.61 1.85
N LEU A 198 4.50 1.84 1.98
CA LEU A 198 4.35 0.85 3.06
C LEU A 198 5.38 -0.26 2.95
N GLY A 199 5.71 -0.68 1.73
CA GLY A 199 6.76 -1.67 1.54
C GLY A 199 8.15 -1.07 1.63
N ARG A 200 9.08 -1.83 2.20
CA ARG A 200 10.51 -1.52 2.17
C ARG A 200 11.08 -1.61 0.76
N VAL A 201 10.57 -2.56 -0.03
CA VAL A 201 10.95 -2.83 -1.42
C VAL A 201 9.69 -2.93 -2.28
N CYS A 202 9.72 -2.35 -3.47
CA CYS A 202 8.65 -2.45 -4.46
C CYS A 202 9.01 -3.48 -5.54
N LEU A 203 8.37 -4.65 -5.49
CA LEU A 203 8.50 -5.73 -6.46
C LEU A 203 7.47 -5.58 -7.59
N VAL A 204 7.98 -5.42 -8.81
CA VAL A 204 7.18 -5.44 -10.03
C VAL A 204 7.26 -6.83 -10.66
N VAL A 205 6.16 -7.59 -10.60
CA VAL A 205 6.15 -8.98 -11.11
C VAL A 205 5.95 -8.99 -12.63
N GLN A 206 4.96 -8.26 -13.13
CA GLN A 206 4.65 -8.14 -14.56
C GLN A 206 4.04 -6.76 -14.82
N ALA A 207 4.58 -6.02 -15.78
CA ALA A 207 4.04 -4.73 -16.19
C ALA A 207 4.32 -4.46 -17.67
N GLY A 208 3.34 -3.86 -18.35
CA GLY A 208 3.56 -3.17 -19.63
C GLY A 208 4.01 -1.72 -19.41
N ILE A 209 4.66 -1.11 -20.41
CA ILE A 209 5.19 0.27 -20.32
C ILE A 209 4.11 1.31 -19.96
N LYS A 210 2.91 1.18 -20.53
CA LYS A 210 1.78 2.12 -20.30
C LYS A 210 0.79 1.60 -19.25
N SER A 211 1.29 0.92 -18.21
CA SER A 211 0.44 0.33 -17.16
C SER A 211 0.33 1.22 -15.91
N GLY A 212 -0.75 1.05 -15.15
CA GLY A 212 -0.93 1.70 -13.85
C GLY A 212 0.14 1.29 -12.82
N THR A 213 0.80 0.14 -13.01
CA THR A 213 1.92 -0.33 -12.20
C THR A 213 3.09 0.66 -12.23
N MET A 214 3.37 1.28 -13.37
CA MET A 214 4.45 2.26 -13.51
C MET A 214 4.21 3.52 -12.68
N LEU A 215 2.96 3.85 -12.34
CA LEU A 215 2.66 4.93 -11.38
C LEU A 215 3.09 4.55 -9.96
N THR A 216 2.92 3.29 -9.55
CA THR A 216 3.42 2.82 -8.24
C THR A 216 4.94 2.79 -8.22
N VAL A 217 5.60 2.38 -9.30
CA VAL A 217 7.07 2.48 -9.45
C VAL A 217 7.52 3.92 -9.27
N HIS A 218 6.87 4.86 -9.97
CA HIS A 218 7.22 6.28 -9.85
C HIS A 218 7.13 6.78 -8.41
N HIS A 219 6.05 6.43 -7.69
CA HIS A 219 5.93 6.77 -6.28
C HIS A 219 6.96 6.08 -5.39
N ALA A 220 7.33 4.83 -5.68
CA ALA A 220 8.36 4.11 -4.94
C ALA A 220 9.69 4.86 -5.04
N LEU A 221 10.13 5.17 -6.26
CA LEU A 221 11.36 5.92 -6.51
C LEU A 221 11.33 7.31 -5.86
N GLN A 222 10.21 8.03 -5.98
CA GLN A 222 10.04 9.35 -5.34
C GLN A 222 10.16 9.30 -3.81
N ASN A 223 9.63 8.25 -3.17
CA ASN A 223 9.69 8.08 -1.72
C ASN A 223 10.93 7.30 -1.26
N GLY A 224 11.97 7.19 -2.11
CA GLY A 224 13.22 6.52 -1.78
C GLY A 224 13.08 5.02 -1.52
N ARG A 225 12.09 4.37 -2.14
CA ARG A 225 11.87 2.92 -2.04
C ARG A 225 12.50 2.23 -3.25
N PRO A 226 13.42 1.27 -3.03
CA PRO A 226 14.01 0.52 -4.12
C PRO A 226 12.95 -0.25 -4.90
N VAL A 227 13.17 -0.33 -6.21
CA VAL A 227 12.32 -1.08 -7.14
C VAL A 227 13.12 -2.27 -7.65
N VAL A 228 12.53 -3.46 -7.51
CA VAL A 228 13.05 -4.70 -8.08
C VAL A 228 12.03 -5.31 -9.02
N THR A 229 12.50 -6.08 -9.99
CA THR A 229 11.63 -6.64 -11.03
C THR A 229 12.14 -7.99 -11.50
N ILE A 230 11.25 -8.79 -12.07
CA ILE A 230 11.60 -10.09 -12.63
C ILE A 230 12.09 -9.89 -14.07
N PRO A 231 13.20 -10.51 -14.50
CA PRO A 231 13.65 -10.46 -15.89
C PRO A 231 12.69 -11.23 -16.79
N ALA A 232 12.53 -10.76 -18.02
CA ALA A 232 11.64 -11.38 -18.99
C ALA A 232 12.28 -11.46 -20.37
N HIS A 233 11.89 -12.47 -21.14
CA HIS A 233 12.31 -12.62 -22.52
C HIS A 233 11.75 -11.44 -23.37
N PRO A 234 12.55 -10.81 -24.26
CA PRO A 234 12.12 -9.66 -25.05
C PRO A 234 10.86 -9.88 -25.91
N GLY A 235 10.58 -11.14 -26.29
CA GLY A 235 9.38 -11.53 -27.04
C GLY A 235 8.08 -11.54 -26.23
N LEU A 236 8.13 -11.38 -24.90
CA LEU A 236 6.95 -11.32 -24.04
C LEU A 236 6.49 -9.86 -23.88
N ASN A 237 5.56 -9.44 -24.74
CA ASN A 237 5.10 -8.04 -24.82
C ASN A 237 4.48 -7.53 -23.51
N GLU A 238 3.92 -8.43 -22.71
CA GLU A 238 3.29 -8.17 -21.41
C GLU A 238 4.30 -7.74 -20.33
N PHE A 239 5.60 -7.96 -20.56
CA PHE A 239 6.71 -7.65 -19.65
C PHE A 239 7.60 -6.50 -20.15
N THR A 240 7.16 -5.75 -21.15
CA THR A 240 7.90 -4.60 -21.69
C THR A 240 8.24 -3.55 -20.62
N GLY A 241 7.41 -3.39 -19.60
CA GLY A 241 7.67 -2.56 -18.43
C GLY A 241 8.77 -3.14 -17.54
N ASN A 242 8.81 -4.45 -17.31
CA ASN A 242 9.90 -5.09 -16.56
C ASN A 242 11.25 -4.85 -17.22
N ILE A 243 11.33 -5.07 -18.55
CA ILE A 243 12.56 -4.85 -19.33
C ILE A 243 12.98 -3.39 -19.24
N LYS A 244 12.02 -2.46 -19.38
CA LYS A 244 12.28 -1.02 -19.22
C LYS A 244 12.87 -0.71 -17.84
N LEU A 245 12.32 -1.25 -16.76
CA LEU A 245 12.82 -1.03 -15.40
C LEU A 245 14.26 -1.52 -15.24
N ILE A 246 14.59 -2.70 -15.77
CA ILE A 246 15.96 -3.23 -15.74
C ILE A 246 16.92 -2.29 -16.48
N ASN A 247 16.53 -1.81 -17.67
CA ASN A 247 17.33 -0.86 -18.43
C ASN A 247 17.51 0.49 -17.73
N GLU A 248 16.58 0.86 -16.84
CA GLU A 248 16.64 2.05 -15.99
C GLU A 248 17.36 1.83 -14.66
N GLY A 249 17.92 0.63 -14.44
CA GLY A 249 18.75 0.31 -13.28
C GLY A 249 18.02 -0.38 -12.13
N ALA A 250 16.77 -0.80 -12.30
CA ALA A 250 16.10 -1.63 -11.30
C ALA A 250 16.80 -3.00 -11.17
N THR A 251 16.97 -3.48 -9.94
CA THR A 251 17.60 -4.78 -9.70
C THR A 251 16.71 -5.92 -10.21
N SER A 252 17.31 -6.82 -10.98
CA SER A 252 16.67 -8.04 -11.46
C SER A 252 16.68 -9.11 -10.37
N VAL A 253 15.52 -9.69 -10.06
CA VAL A 253 15.37 -10.82 -9.13
C VAL A 253 14.78 -12.01 -9.87
N THR A 254 15.48 -13.15 -9.84
CA THR A 254 15.11 -14.35 -10.61
C THR A 254 14.30 -15.36 -9.79
N ASP A 255 14.47 -15.34 -8.47
CA ASP A 255 13.95 -16.34 -7.54
C ASP A 255 13.80 -15.75 -6.12
N CYS A 256 13.35 -16.58 -5.18
CA CYS A 256 13.21 -16.18 -3.79
C CYS A 256 14.54 -15.82 -3.10
N VAL A 257 15.65 -16.44 -3.51
CA VAL A 257 16.97 -16.25 -2.89
C VAL A 257 17.54 -14.89 -3.28
N SER A 258 17.57 -14.56 -4.58
CA SER A 258 18.00 -13.25 -5.08
C SER A 258 17.13 -12.11 -4.53
N LEU A 259 15.82 -12.32 -4.41
CA LEU A 259 14.94 -11.34 -3.77
C LEU A 259 15.25 -11.20 -2.27
N TYR A 260 15.54 -12.30 -1.57
CA TYR A 260 15.90 -12.26 -0.15
C TYR A 260 17.28 -11.65 0.11
N ASP A 261 18.24 -11.88 -0.76
CA ASP A 261 19.56 -11.25 -0.69
C ASP A 261 19.46 -9.74 -0.87
N PHE A 262 18.66 -9.28 -1.84
CA PHE A 262 18.34 -7.86 -1.97
C PHE A 262 17.62 -7.33 -0.73
N TRP A 263 16.59 -8.04 -0.26
CA TRP A 263 15.82 -7.67 0.93
C TRP A 263 16.70 -7.48 2.17
N ARG A 264 17.66 -8.37 2.41
CA ARG A 264 18.61 -8.27 3.53
C ARG A 264 19.65 -7.17 3.32
N GLY A 265 20.13 -6.99 2.09
CA GLY A 265 21.09 -5.95 1.72
C GLY A 265 20.52 -4.53 1.86
N GLU A 266 19.22 -4.36 1.64
CA GLU A 266 18.48 -3.11 1.84
C GLU A 266 18.20 -2.79 3.32
N SER A 267 19.10 -3.19 4.22
CA SER A 267 19.13 -2.72 5.61
C SER A 267 19.66 -1.27 5.66
N TRP A 268 19.01 -0.37 4.93
CA TRP A 268 19.20 1.07 5.06
C TRP A 268 18.63 1.53 6.40
N SER A 269 19.55 1.75 7.33
CA SER A 269 19.49 2.66 8.47
C SER A 269 18.18 2.66 9.27
N GLY A 270 18.24 1.93 10.39
CA GLY A 270 17.91 2.44 11.72
C GLY A 270 16.66 3.31 11.84
N TYR A 271 15.65 2.75 12.48
CA TYR A 271 14.88 3.54 13.43
C TYR A 271 15.79 3.96 14.59
#